data_AF-A0A7R9LMB9-F1
#
_entry.id   AF-A0A7R9LMB9-F1
#
_cell.length_a   1.000
_cell.length_b   1.000
_cell.length_c   1.000
_cell.angle_alpha   90.00
_cell.angle_beta   90.00
_cell.angle_gamma   90.00
#
_symmetry.space_group_name_H-M   'P 1'
#
loop_
_entity.id
_entity.type
_entity.pdbx_description
1 polymer ?
#
loop_
_entity_poly.entity_id
_entity_poly.type
_entity_poly.pdbx_seq_one_letter_code
_entity_poly.pdbx_strand_id
1 'polypeptide(L)'
;MSAPPVASNQQNIHILHTLLYDLKKIMKKYYCWGHGSKRLTDLPEELIREILLRLTDYKDLMNSGEAYNIMQSLLDEQHIWRQLCKYHYSRAQLRWLFANTTNTCTPDGKVDWEQVFHQLR
;
A
#
# COMPACT_ATOMS: atom_id res chain seq x y z
N MET A 1 -7.84 -48.64 16.68
CA MET A 1 -8.93 -47.84 16.06
C MET A 1 -8.64 -46.39 16.36
N SER A 2 -8.11 -45.68 15.38
CA SER A 2 -7.52 -44.34 15.53
C SER A 2 -8.60 -43.26 15.43
N ALA A 3 -8.71 -42.41 16.45
CA ALA A 3 -9.60 -41.24 16.41
C ALA A 3 -8.99 -40.12 15.54
N PRO A 4 -9.67 -39.61 14.49
CA PRO A 4 -9.23 -38.43 13.75
C PRO A 4 -9.82 -37.12 14.33
N PRO A 5 -9.35 -35.94 13.90
CA PRO A 5 -8.85 -34.87 14.78
C PRO A 5 -9.91 -33.81 15.13
N VAL A 6 -10.64 -34.01 16.24
CA VAL A 6 -11.61 -33.00 16.73
C VAL A 6 -10.91 -31.67 17.10
N ALA A 7 -9.66 -31.71 17.56
CA ALA A 7 -8.87 -30.53 17.94
C ALA A 7 -8.52 -29.61 16.76
N SER A 8 -8.26 -30.17 15.56
CA SER A 8 -7.99 -29.39 14.35
C SER A 8 -9.23 -28.60 13.91
N ASN A 9 -10.40 -29.22 14.01
CA ASN A 9 -11.66 -28.56 13.70
C ASN A 9 -12.01 -27.47 14.71
N GLN A 10 -11.72 -27.67 16.01
CA GLN A 10 -11.92 -26.62 17.02
C GLN A 10 -11.01 -25.40 16.79
N GLN A 11 -9.75 -25.62 16.41
CA GLN A 11 -8.84 -24.53 16.02
C GLN A 11 -9.34 -23.77 14.80
N ASN A 12 -9.82 -24.49 13.77
CA ASN A 12 -10.39 -23.88 12.57
C ASN A 12 -11.63 -23.03 12.91
N ILE A 13 -12.51 -23.54 13.77
CA ILE A 13 -13.70 -22.81 14.24
C ILE A 13 -13.31 -21.55 15.02
N HIS A 14 -12.28 -21.62 15.87
CA HIS A 14 -11.79 -20.46 16.62
C HIS A 14 -11.26 -19.36 15.68
N ILE A 15 -10.46 -19.73 14.68
CA ILE A 15 -9.94 -18.78 13.68
C ILE A 15 -11.09 -18.12 12.91
N LEU A 16 -12.10 -18.89 12.49
CA LEU A 16 -13.26 -18.36 11.80
C LEU A 16 -14.06 -17.38 12.66
N HIS A 17 -14.24 -17.65 13.95
CA HIS A 17 -14.89 -16.73 14.87
C HIS A 17 -14.10 -15.43 15.07
N THR A 18 -12.77 -15.49 15.15
CA THR A 18 -11.92 -14.31 15.25
C THR A 18 -11.98 -13.47 13.98
N LEU A 19 -11.90 -14.09 12.79
CA LEU A 19 -12.04 -13.38 11.52
C LEU A 19 -13.42 -12.73 11.35
N LEU A 20 -14.49 -13.42 11.76
CA LEU A 20 -15.84 -12.87 11.76
C LEU A 20 -15.98 -11.69 12.74
N TYR A 21 -15.31 -11.74 13.89
CA TYR A 21 -15.28 -10.64 14.85
C TYR A 21 -14.54 -9.42 14.28
N ASP A 22 -13.37 -9.63 13.69
CA ASP A 22 -12.58 -8.56 13.08
C ASP A 22 -13.32 -7.93 11.89
N LEU A 23 -13.94 -8.74 11.03
CA LEU A 23 -14.80 -8.26 9.95
C LEU A 23 -15.98 -7.44 10.49
N LYS A 24 -16.66 -7.90 11.54
CA LYS A 24 -17.75 -7.14 12.17
C LYS A 24 -17.26 -5.83 12.79
N LYS A 25 -16.06 -5.81 13.38
CA LYS A 25 -15.45 -4.61 13.97
C LYS A 25 -15.08 -3.59 12.90
N ILE A 26 -14.50 -4.05 11.80
CA ILE A 26 -14.22 -3.27 10.59
C ILE A 26 -15.53 -2.69 10.07
N MET A 27 -16.53 -3.53 9.77
CA MET A 27 -17.84 -3.10 9.28
C MET A 27 -18.51 -2.09 10.22
N LYS A 28 -18.48 -2.31 11.54
CA LYS A 28 -19.06 -1.39 12.53
C LYS A 28 -18.32 -0.05 12.58
N LYS A 29 -16.99 -0.05 12.40
CA LYS A 29 -16.18 1.18 12.26
C LYS A 29 -16.62 2.02 11.05
N TYR A 30 -17.03 1.38 9.95
CA TYR A 30 -17.50 2.05 8.73
C TYR A 30 -18.99 2.44 8.76
N TYR A 31 -19.88 1.67 9.41
CA TYR A 31 -21.30 2.05 9.56
C TYR A 31 -21.55 3.18 10.58
N CYS A 32 -20.62 3.45 11.51
CA CYS A 32 -20.63 4.69 12.31
C CYS A 32 -20.23 5.92 11.50
N TRP A 33 -19.84 5.75 10.23
CA TRP A 33 -19.58 6.84 9.30
C TRP A 33 -20.86 7.19 8.53
N GLY A 34 -21.78 7.81 9.26
CA GLY A 34 -23.12 8.15 8.79
C GLY A 34 -23.51 9.54 9.23
N HIS A 35 -22.91 10.57 8.64
CA HIS A 35 -23.61 11.81 8.30
C HIS A 35 -22.74 12.67 7.35
N GLY A 36 -23.09 12.68 6.06
CA GLY A 36 -22.63 13.69 5.10
C GLY A 36 -21.29 13.41 4.40
N SER A 37 -21.39 13.23 3.07
CA SER A 37 -20.33 13.06 2.07
C SER A 37 -19.70 11.65 2.00
N LYS A 38 -19.49 11.14 0.78
CA LYS A 38 -18.81 9.87 0.43
C LYS A 38 -17.67 10.17 -0.56
N ARG A 39 -16.92 11.24 -0.33
CA ARG A 39 -15.88 11.67 -1.25
C ARG A 39 -14.59 10.90 -0.96
N LEU A 40 -13.74 10.81 -1.97
CA LEU A 40 -12.39 10.28 -1.80
C LEU A 40 -11.64 11.03 -0.68
N THR A 41 -11.90 12.34 -0.54
CA THR A 41 -11.33 13.20 0.49
C THR A 41 -11.70 12.83 1.92
N ASP A 42 -12.75 12.03 2.07
CA ASP A 42 -13.26 11.66 3.37
C ASP A 42 -12.69 10.30 3.85
N LEU A 43 -11.92 9.63 3.00
CA LEU A 43 -11.21 8.41 3.37
C LEU A 43 -10.00 8.73 4.26
N PRO A 44 -9.70 7.88 5.24
CA PRO A 44 -8.48 7.99 6.01
C PRO A 44 -7.25 7.80 5.11
N GLU A 45 -6.15 8.44 5.47
CA GLU A 45 -4.90 8.46 4.70
C GLU A 45 -4.37 7.07 4.38
N GLU A 46 -4.57 6.07 5.26
CA GLU A 46 -4.14 4.70 5.00
C GLU A 46 -4.85 4.06 3.81
N LEU A 47 -6.12 4.39 3.58
CA LEU A 47 -6.84 3.92 2.38
C LEU A 47 -6.42 4.70 1.14
N ILE A 48 -6.14 6.00 1.28
CA ILE A 48 -5.60 6.81 0.19
C ILE A 48 -4.24 6.27 -0.25
N ARG A 49 -3.37 5.88 0.69
CA ARG A 49 -2.09 5.21 0.43
C ARG A 49 -2.29 3.92 -0.36
N GLU A 50 -3.21 3.06 0.06
CA GLU A 50 -3.52 1.82 -0.66
C GLU A 50 -4.03 2.05 -2.09
N ILE A 51 -4.81 3.11 -2.31
CA ILE A 51 -5.25 3.51 -3.66
C ILE A 51 -4.06 3.99 -4.48
N LEU A 52 -3.24 4.89 -3.91
CA LEU A 52 -2.06 5.46 -4.56
C LEU A 52 -1.06 4.38 -4.97
N LEU A 53 -0.78 3.39 -4.10
CA LEU A 53 0.12 2.28 -4.37
C LEU A 53 -0.32 1.39 -5.54
N ARG A 54 -1.62 1.39 -5.89
CA ARG A 54 -2.15 0.64 -7.04
C ARG A 54 -1.99 1.38 -8.37
N LEU A 55 -1.68 2.67 -8.35
CA LEU A 55 -1.34 3.40 -9.57
C LEU A 55 0.04 2.96 -10.04
N THR A 56 0.14 2.62 -11.32
CA THR A 56 1.37 2.11 -11.94
C THR A 56 2.10 3.20 -12.71
N ASP A 57 1.39 4.22 -13.19
CA ASP A 57 1.93 5.27 -14.07
C ASP A 57 2.42 6.50 -13.30
N TYR A 58 3.63 6.95 -13.63
CA TYR A 58 4.23 8.14 -13.03
C TYR A 58 3.39 9.41 -13.26
N LYS A 59 2.87 9.60 -14.47
CA LYS A 59 1.99 10.72 -14.81
C LYS A 59 0.66 10.63 -14.06
N ASP A 60 0.09 9.43 -13.90
CA ASP A 60 -1.14 9.26 -13.11
C ASP A 60 -0.91 9.57 -11.62
N LEU A 61 0.26 9.19 -11.08
CA LEU A 61 0.67 9.56 -9.73
C LEU A 61 0.78 11.09 -9.61
N MET A 62 1.48 11.76 -10.52
CA MET A 62 1.62 13.22 -10.51
C MET A 62 0.26 13.93 -10.61
N ASN A 63 -0.57 13.55 -11.58
CA ASN A 63 -1.92 14.11 -11.75
C ASN A 63 -2.78 13.90 -10.49
N SER A 64 -2.61 12.76 -9.81
CA SER A 64 -3.34 12.45 -8.57
C SER A 64 -2.87 13.31 -7.40
N GLY A 65 -1.56 13.59 -7.31
CA GLY A 65 -0.99 14.53 -6.34
C GLY A 65 -1.53 15.95 -6.55
N GLU A 66 -1.47 16.45 -7.79
CA GLU A 66 -2.00 17.77 -8.15
C GLU A 66 -3.50 17.90 -7.84
N ALA A 67 -4.28 16.83 -8.05
CA ALA A 67 -5.71 16.81 -7.81
C ALA A 67 -6.09 16.69 -6.33
N TYR A 68 -5.21 16.12 -5.49
CA TYR A 68 -5.52 15.84 -4.08
C TYR A 68 -4.31 15.96 -3.16
N ASN A 69 -4.37 16.95 -2.27
CA ASN A 69 -3.29 17.31 -1.34
C ASN A 69 -2.79 16.15 -0.46
N ILE A 70 -3.65 15.21 -0.04
CA ILE A 70 -3.19 14.05 0.74
C ILE A 70 -2.34 13.12 -0.14
N MET A 71 -2.74 12.91 -1.40
CA MET A 71 -1.91 12.16 -2.35
C MET A 71 -0.59 12.88 -2.63
N GLN A 72 -0.60 14.22 -2.76
CA GLN A 72 0.64 14.99 -2.88
C GLN A 72 1.54 14.78 -1.67
N SER A 73 1.01 14.93 -0.45
CA SER A 73 1.78 14.74 0.78
C SER A 73 2.39 13.34 0.87
N LEU A 74 1.70 12.31 0.40
CA LEU A 74 2.24 10.96 0.31
C LEU A 74 3.35 10.86 -0.75
N LEU A 75 3.17 11.50 -1.91
CA LEU A 75 4.19 11.50 -2.98
C LEU A 75 5.44 12.32 -2.62
N ASP A 76 5.36 13.25 -1.68
CA ASP A 76 6.55 13.95 -1.18
C ASP A 76 7.44 13.02 -0.31
N GLU A 77 6.94 11.85 0.09
CA GLU A 77 7.66 10.93 0.96
C GLU A 77 8.41 9.82 0.20
N GLN A 78 9.74 9.81 0.32
CA GLN A 78 10.63 8.77 -0.24
C GLN A 78 10.24 7.33 0.14
N HIS A 79 9.57 7.16 1.28
CA HIS A 79 9.11 5.84 1.72
C HIS A 79 7.96 5.29 0.86
N ILE A 80 7.09 6.16 0.30
CA ILE A 80 5.99 5.81 -0.59
C ILE A 80 6.53 5.38 -1.94
N TRP A 81 7.47 6.13 -2.51
CA TRP A 81 8.17 5.73 -3.73
C TRP A 81 8.88 4.37 -3.60
N ARG A 82 9.50 4.11 -2.45
CA ARG A 82 10.07 2.79 -2.16
C ARG A 82 9.01 1.69 -2.13
N GLN A 83 7.82 1.96 -1.59
CA GLN A 83 6.71 1.01 -1.58
C GLN A 83 6.19 0.78 -3.01
N LEU A 84 5.99 1.83 -3.80
CA LEU A 84 5.62 1.76 -5.23
C LEU A 84 6.61 0.89 -6.02
N CYS A 85 7.91 1.14 -5.85
CA CYS A 85 8.96 0.35 -6.50
C CYS A 85 8.88 -1.14 -6.12
N LYS A 86 8.69 -1.45 -4.84
CA LYS A 86 8.60 -2.83 -4.35
C LYS A 86 7.29 -3.53 -4.72
N TYR A 87 6.23 -2.75 -4.91
CA TYR A 87 4.91 -3.26 -5.25
C TYR A 87 4.85 -3.66 -6.74
N HIS A 88 5.42 -2.83 -7.62
CA HIS A 88 5.32 -3.02 -9.08
C HIS A 88 6.52 -3.73 -9.70
N TYR A 89 7.69 -3.71 -9.07
CA TYR A 89 8.91 -4.27 -9.64
C TYR A 89 9.53 -5.36 -8.77
N SER A 90 10.12 -6.35 -9.44
CA SER A 90 10.84 -7.43 -8.78
C SER A 90 12.18 -6.95 -8.21
N ARG A 91 12.68 -7.64 -7.18
CA ARG A 91 14.01 -7.38 -6.62
C ARG A 91 15.14 -7.50 -7.65
N ALA A 92 14.96 -8.32 -8.68
CA ALA A 92 15.95 -8.48 -9.75
C ALA A 92 16.05 -7.23 -10.63
N GLN A 93 14.90 -6.65 -11.02
CA GLN A 93 14.84 -5.39 -11.77
C GLN A 93 15.47 -4.24 -10.98
N LEU A 94 15.16 -4.14 -9.68
CA LEU A 94 15.75 -3.12 -8.81
C LEU A 94 17.28 -3.26 -8.72
N ARG A 95 17.79 -4.48 -8.50
CA ARG A 95 19.24 -4.72 -8.47
C ARG A 95 19.92 -4.37 -9.80
N TRP A 96 19.29 -4.72 -10.91
CA TRP A 96 19.81 -4.40 -12.23
C TRP A 96 19.90 -2.89 -12.44
N LEU A 97 18.88 -2.13 -12.04
CA LEU A 97 18.91 -0.67 -12.12
C LEU A 97 20.03 -0.08 -11.26
N PHE A 98 20.14 -0.49 -9.99
CA PHE A 98 21.19 0.03 -9.10
C PHE A 98 22.62 -0.31 -9.57
N ALA A 99 22.80 -1.38 -10.34
CA ALA A 99 24.10 -1.74 -10.92
C ALA A 99 24.46 -0.89 -12.16
N ASN A 100 23.45 -0.40 -12.88
CA ASN A 100 23.64 0.24 -14.20
C ASN A 100 23.40 1.76 -14.20
N THR A 101 22.79 2.31 -13.15
CA THR A 101 22.40 3.73 -13.10
C THR A 101 23.00 4.43 -11.89
N THR A 102 23.80 5.48 -12.15
CA THR A 102 24.47 6.29 -11.10
C THR A 102 23.60 7.39 -10.53
N ASN A 103 22.50 7.76 -11.19
CA ASN A 103 21.65 8.91 -10.83
C ASN A 103 20.44 8.50 -9.96
N THR A 104 20.63 7.54 -9.04
CA THR A 104 19.57 7.06 -8.14
C THR A 104 19.79 7.52 -6.70
N CYS A 105 20.68 8.48 -6.48
CA CYS A 105 21.01 9.01 -5.16
C CYS A 105 20.71 10.51 -5.04
N THR A 106 20.16 10.90 -3.89
CA THR A 106 19.98 12.29 -3.47
C THR A 106 21.33 12.93 -3.09
N PRO A 107 21.41 14.27 -2.96
CA PRO A 107 22.65 14.97 -2.60
C PRO A 107 23.26 14.55 -1.25
N ASP A 108 22.44 14.05 -0.33
CA ASP A 108 22.88 13.49 0.97
C ASP A 108 23.30 12.01 0.89
N GLY A 109 23.40 11.45 -0.33
CA GLY A 109 23.87 10.10 -0.58
C GLY A 109 22.84 9.00 -0.27
N LYS A 110 21.58 9.34 -0.01
CA LYS A 110 20.49 8.37 0.14
C LYS A 110 19.93 7.98 -1.21
N VAL A 111 19.20 6.87 -1.28
CA VAL A 111 18.51 6.46 -2.51
C VAL A 111 17.33 7.37 -2.75
N ASP A 112 17.28 7.97 -3.94
CA ASP A 112 16.13 8.69 -4.46
C ASP A 112 15.17 7.71 -5.14
N TRP A 113 14.16 7.27 -4.39
CA TRP A 113 13.21 6.27 -4.83
C TRP A 113 12.23 6.79 -5.89
N GLU A 114 12.01 8.11 -5.96
CA GLU A 114 11.22 8.72 -7.02
C GLU A 114 11.96 8.58 -8.35
N GLN A 115 13.25 8.91 -8.38
CA GLN A 115 14.10 8.72 -9.56
C GLN A 115 14.21 7.24 -9.95
N VAL A 116 14.33 6.34 -8.97
CA VAL A 116 14.31 4.89 -9.22
C VAL A 116 13.01 4.47 -9.91
N PHE A 117 11.86 4.94 -9.42
CA PHE A 117 10.56 4.61 -10.00
C PHE A 117 10.45 5.15 -11.43
N HIS A 118 10.88 6.40 -11.66
CA HIS A 118 10.86 7.03 -12.97
C HIS A 118 11.71 6.27 -14.01
N GLN A 119 12.87 5.74 -13.60
CA GLN A 119 13.79 5.00 -14.47
C GLN A 119 13.34 3.55 -14.76
N LEU A 120 12.40 3.01 -13.99
CA LEU A 120 11.88 1.65 -14.20
C LEU A 120 10.65 1.60 -15.12
N ARG A 121 10.22 2.74 -15.66
CA ARG A 121 9.06 2.85 -16.54
C ARG A 121 9.46 2.92 -18.02
#